data_AF-A0A0A0BFI6-F1
#
_entry.id   AF-A0A0A0BFI6-F1
#
_cell.length_a   1.000
_cell.length_b   1.000
_cell.length_c   1.000
_cell.angle_alpha   90.00
_cell.angle_beta   90.00
_cell.angle_gamma   90.00
#
_symmetry.space_group_name_H-M   'P 1'
#
loop_
_entity.id
_entity.type
_entity.pdbx_description
1 polymer ?
#
loop_
_entity_poly.entity_id
_entity_poly.type
_entity_poly.pdbx_seq_one_letter_code
_entity_poly.pdbx_strand_id
1 'polypeptide(L)'
;MTSVSLFRWLTLFSFFGLMLTLLGWIILAPHADNYPTAAWILIGVVPLLFPMRGLLYAKPYTHAWTSFLMLFYFSHSVGEVYSSGGVAIYPILALAFSSLCFVSTILFVKMQAKRRNASHK
;
A
#
# COMPACT_ATOMS: atom_id res chain seq x y z
N MET A 1 22.29 2.73 8.32
CA MET A 1 21.05 3.34 7.76
C MET A 1 20.34 4.07 8.88
N THR A 2 19.95 5.35 8.69
CA THR A 2 19.15 6.07 9.71
C THR A 2 17.77 5.41 9.86
N SER A 3 17.16 5.40 11.05
CA SER A 3 15.84 4.81 11.25
C SER A 3 14.81 5.33 10.26
N VAL A 4 14.85 6.63 9.93
CA VAL A 4 13.94 7.24 8.92
C VAL A 4 14.11 6.65 7.53
N SER A 5 15.35 6.43 7.08
CA SER A 5 15.60 5.79 5.78
C SER A 5 15.05 4.37 5.72
N LEU A 6 15.12 3.60 6.81
CA LEU A 6 14.58 2.23 6.88
C LEU A 6 13.07 2.22 6.66
N PHE A 7 12.31 3.04 7.39
CA PHE A 7 10.85 3.08 7.24
C PHE A 7 10.39 3.64 5.90
N ARG A 8 11.18 4.53 5.28
CA ARG A 8 10.94 4.95 3.90
C ARG A 8 11.03 3.76 2.94
N TRP A 9 12.11 2.98 3.02
CA TRP A 9 12.29 1.80 2.17
C TRP A 9 11.23 0.74 2.44
N LEU A 10 10.85 0.52 3.70
CA LEU A 10 9.77 -0.38 4.09
C LEU A 10 8.42 0.05 3.50
N THR A 11 8.16 1.38 3.50
CA THR A 11 6.96 1.94 2.86
C THR A 11 6.98 1.66 1.36
N LEU A 12 8.09 1.92 0.66
CA LEU A 12 8.20 1.69 -0.77
C LEU A 12 8.03 0.20 -1.11
N PHE A 13 8.72 -0.67 -0.38
CA PHE A 13 8.63 -2.12 -0.58
C PHE A 13 7.20 -2.63 -0.42
N SER A 14 6.53 -2.24 0.67
CA SER A 14 5.13 -2.65 0.91
C SER A 14 4.15 -2.03 -0.08
N PHE A 15 4.36 -0.78 -0.48
CA PHE A 15 3.55 -0.10 -1.48
C PHE A 15 3.63 -0.77 -2.86
N PHE A 16 4.84 -1.04 -3.35
CA PHE A 16 5.05 -1.73 -4.61
C PHE A 16 4.61 -3.20 -4.52
N GLY A 17 4.83 -3.85 -3.38
CA GLY A 17 4.34 -5.22 -3.11
C GLY A 17 2.81 -5.30 -3.21
N LEU A 18 2.09 -4.34 -2.62
CA LEU A 18 0.63 -4.24 -2.75
C LEU A 18 0.22 -4.05 -4.22
N MET A 19 0.87 -3.12 -4.94
CA MET A 19 0.55 -2.85 -6.34
C MET A 19 0.77 -4.07 -7.23
N LEU A 20 1.89 -4.77 -7.06
CA LEU A 20 2.18 -6.01 -7.80
C LEU A 20 1.22 -7.13 -7.43
N THR A 21 0.81 -7.22 -6.16
CA THR A 21 -0.19 -8.21 -5.72
C THR A 21 -1.54 -7.96 -6.38
N LEU A 22 -1.99 -6.70 -6.44
CA LEU A 22 -3.22 -6.32 -7.12
C LEU A 22 -3.17 -6.61 -8.63
N LEU A 23 -2.05 -6.28 -9.28
CA LEU A 23 -1.86 -6.60 -10.70
C LEU A 23 -1.84 -8.10 -10.95
N GLY A 24 -1.13 -8.86 -10.11
CA GLY A 24 -1.10 -10.33 -10.19
C GLY A 24 -2.49 -10.91 -9.97
N TRP A 25 -3.24 -10.38 -9.02
CA TRP A 25 -4.63 -10.79 -8.81
C TRP A 25 -5.48 -10.53 -10.04
N ILE A 26 -5.47 -9.31 -10.60
CA ILE A 26 -6.33 -8.91 -11.72
C ILE A 26 -5.97 -9.59 -13.05
N ILE A 27 -4.68 -9.85 -13.30
CA ILE A 27 -4.18 -10.33 -14.60
C ILE A 27 -3.94 -11.84 -14.60
N LEU A 28 -3.43 -12.41 -13.51
CA LEU A 28 -2.97 -13.81 -13.46
C LEU A 28 -3.96 -14.74 -12.75
N ALA A 29 -4.83 -14.23 -11.87
CA ALA A 29 -5.81 -15.11 -11.24
C ALA A 29 -6.85 -15.60 -12.27
N PRO A 30 -7.44 -16.79 -12.06
CA PRO A 30 -8.54 -17.26 -12.90
C PRO A 30 -9.78 -16.38 -12.68
N HIS A 31 -10.30 -15.79 -13.74
CA HIS A 31 -11.56 -15.02 -13.72
C HIS A 31 -12.54 -15.54 -14.79
N ALA A 32 -13.80 -15.14 -14.67
CA ALA A 32 -14.82 -15.44 -15.69
C ALA A 32 -14.51 -14.73 -17.02
N ASP A 33 -15.00 -15.27 -18.13
CA ASP A 33 -14.73 -14.76 -19.49
C ASP A 33 -15.11 -13.27 -19.70
N ASN A 34 -16.10 -12.78 -18.94
CA ASN A 34 -16.56 -11.38 -19.00
C ASN A 34 -15.96 -10.48 -17.91
N TYR A 35 -14.84 -10.88 -17.30
CA TYR A 35 -14.22 -10.11 -16.24
C TYR A 35 -13.64 -8.80 -16.79
N PRO A 36 -14.08 -7.62 -16.31
CA PRO A 36 -13.67 -6.34 -16.87
C PRO A 36 -12.29 -5.92 -16.32
N THR A 37 -11.22 -6.58 -16.80
CA THR A 37 -9.85 -6.39 -16.33
C THR A 37 -9.43 -4.91 -16.34
N ALA A 38 -9.76 -4.18 -17.40
CA ALA A 38 -9.42 -2.76 -17.52
C ALA A 38 -10.10 -1.89 -16.44
N ALA A 39 -11.35 -2.18 -16.09
CA ALA A 39 -12.08 -1.44 -15.06
C ALA A 39 -11.48 -1.69 -13.67
N TRP A 40 -11.11 -2.95 -13.37
CA TRP A 40 -10.48 -3.30 -12.10
C TRP A 40 -9.08 -2.70 -11.94
N ILE A 41 -8.28 -2.62 -13.01
CA ILE A 41 -7.00 -1.89 -12.97
C ILE A 41 -7.25 -0.40 -12.72
N LEU A 42 -8.25 0.18 -13.39
CA LEU A 42 -8.58 1.60 -13.23
C LEU A 42 -8.99 1.91 -11.78
N ILE A 43 -9.80 1.06 -11.16
CA ILE A 43 -10.28 1.29 -9.79
C ILE A 43 -9.23 0.91 -8.75
N GLY A 44 -8.51 -0.20 -8.96
CA GLY A 44 -7.57 -0.76 -7.98
C GLY A 44 -6.19 -0.10 -8.00
N VAL A 45 -5.64 0.18 -9.20
CA VAL A 45 -4.23 0.58 -9.37
C VAL A 45 -4.06 2.07 -9.61
N VAL A 46 -4.97 2.74 -10.34
CA VAL A 46 -4.82 4.18 -10.61
C VAL A 46 -4.81 5.03 -9.34
N PRO A 47 -5.63 4.76 -8.30
CA PRO A 47 -5.53 5.50 -7.05
C PRO A 47 -4.15 5.41 -6.38
N LEU A 48 -3.43 4.30 -6.54
CA LEU A 48 -2.06 4.13 -6.05
C LEU A 48 -1.06 5.02 -6.80
N LEU A 49 -1.28 5.31 -8.08
CA LEU A 49 -0.34 6.12 -8.86
C LEU A 49 -0.24 7.56 -8.34
N PHE A 50 -1.29 8.10 -7.74
CA PHE A 50 -1.30 9.46 -7.18
C PHE A 50 -0.27 9.67 -6.04
N PRO A 51 -0.23 8.85 -4.98
CA PRO A 51 0.76 8.97 -3.91
C PRO A 51 2.17 8.50 -4.33
N MET A 52 2.31 7.66 -5.36
CA MET A 52 3.59 7.07 -5.76
C MET A 52 4.71 8.11 -5.90
N ARG A 53 4.47 9.20 -6.64
CA ARG A 53 5.47 10.27 -6.80
C ARG A 53 5.92 10.85 -5.46
N GLY A 54 4.98 11.09 -4.54
CA GLY A 54 5.30 11.73 -3.26
C GLY A 54 6.00 10.79 -2.28
N LEU A 55 5.73 9.48 -2.35
CA LEU A 55 6.48 8.46 -1.61
C LEU A 55 7.95 8.41 -2.05
N LEU A 56 8.20 8.44 -3.37
CA LEU A 56 9.56 8.40 -3.92
C LEU A 56 10.39 9.61 -3.45
N TYR A 57 9.77 10.79 -3.43
CA TYR A 57 10.37 12.03 -2.91
C TYR A 57 10.29 12.17 -1.37
N ALA A 58 9.87 11.13 -0.64
CA ALA A 58 9.81 11.10 0.82
C ALA A 58 9.02 12.25 1.47
N LYS A 59 7.96 12.73 0.80
CA LYS A 59 7.15 13.86 1.28
C LYS A 59 6.25 13.42 2.45
N PRO A 60 6.41 13.96 3.67
CA PRO A 60 5.66 13.50 4.85
C PRO A 60 4.15 13.58 4.69
N TYR A 61 3.67 14.63 4.02
CA TYR A 61 2.26 14.81 3.69
C TYR A 61 1.72 13.64 2.84
N THR A 62 2.48 13.16 1.86
CA THR A 62 2.05 12.06 1.01
C THR A 62 2.07 10.74 1.77
N HIS A 63 3.04 10.51 2.67
CA HIS A 63 3.02 9.34 3.56
C HIS A 63 1.77 9.33 4.45
N ALA A 64 1.38 10.47 5.01
CA ALA A 64 0.15 10.58 5.80
C ALA A 64 -1.12 10.32 4.98
N TRP A 65 -1.22 10.86 3.76
CA TRP A 65 -2.35 10.54 2.87
C TRP A 65 -2.40 9.07 2.49
N THR A 66 -1.23 8.47 2.29
CA THR A 66 -1.12 7.05 1.92
C THR A 66 -1.59 6.15 3.04
N SER A 67 -1.39 6.50 4.32
CA SER A 67 -1.95 5.70 5.42
C SER A 67 -3.47 5.62 5.36
N PHE A 68 -4.17 6.71 5.01
CA PHE A 68 -5.62 6.66 4.82
C PHE A 68 -6.01 5.81 3.61
N LEU A 69 -5.29 5.95 2.50
CA LEU A 69 -5.52 5.14 1.31
C LEU A 69 -5.37 3.63 1.61
N MET A 70 -4.35 3.25 2.40
CA MET A 70 -4.10 1.86 2.76
C MET A 70 -5.25 1.21 3.55
N LEU A 71 -6.05 1.99 4.27
CA LEU A 71 -7.23 1.46 4.97
C LEU A 71 -8.27 0.89 3.99
N PHE A 72 -8.46 1.51 2.82
CA PHE A 72 -9.37 0.97 1.80
C PHE A 72 -8.90 -0.38 1.27
N TYR A 73 -7.59 -0.50 0.96
CA TYR A 73 -7.00 -1.76 0.50
C TYR A 73 -7.02 -2.83 1.57
N PHE A 74 -6.79 -2.44 2.83
CA PHE A 74 -6.91 -3.33 3.97
C PHE A 74 -8.35 -3.87 4.08
N SER A 75 -9.35 -3.00 4.12
CA SER A 75 -10.76 -3.38 4.22
C SER A 75 -11.20 -4.28 3.06
N HIS A 76 -10.79 -3.94 1.83
CA HIS A 76 -11.07 -4.78 0.66
C HIS A 76 -10.42 -6.17 0.80
N SER A 77 -9.15 -6.23 1.19
CA SER A 77 -8.43 -7.50 1.35
C SER A 77 -9.03 -8.36 2.45
N VAL A 78 -9.48 -7.78 3.57
CA VAL A 78 -10.20 -8.50 4.62
C VAL A 78 -11.49 -9.11 4.09
N GLY A 79 -12.26 -8.34 3.31
CA GLY A 79 -13.49 -8.82 2.67
C GLY A 79 -13.22 -10.02 1.76
N GLU A 80 -12.21 -9.92 0.91
CA GLU A 80 -11.81 -10.97 -0.02
C GLU A 80 -11.28 -12.23 0.70
N VAL A 81 -10.47 -12.06 1.74
CA VAL A 81 -10.00 -13.19 2.57
C VAL A 81 -11.19 -13.89 3.22
N TYR A 82 -12.14 -13.14 3.76
CA TYR A 82 -13.32 -13.69 4.43
C TYR A 82 -14.27 -14.39 3.46
N SER A 83 -14.47 -13.86 2.26
CA SER A 83 -15.32 -14.48 1.24
C SER A 83 -14.66 -15.68 0.57
N SER A 84 -13.34 -15.80 0.64
CA SER A 84 -12.63 -16.93 0.06
C SER A 84 -12.89 -18.21 0.85
N GLY A 85 -13.54 -19.19 0.23
CA GLY A 85 -13.79 -20.51 0.83
C GLY A 85 -12.54 -21.39 1.01
N GLY A 86 -11.32 -20.82 0.90
CA GLY A 86 -10.04 -21.53 0.90
C GLY A 86 -8.85 -20.59 0.98
N VAL A 87 -7.62 -21.09 0.74
CA VAL A 87 -6.40 -20.28 0.82
C VAL A 87 -6.31 -19.33 -0.38
N ALA A 88 -6.67 -18.06 -0.17
CA ALA A 88 -6.56 -17.02 -1.19
C ALA A 88 -5.24 -16.24 -1.04
N ILE A 89 -4.22 -16.63 -1.81
CA ILE A 89 -2.87 -16.06 -1.68
C ILE A 89 -2.82 -14.55 -1.97
N TYR A 90 -3.56 -14.07 -2.97
CA TYR A 90 -3.55 -12.66 -3.35
C TYR A 90 -4.20 -11.75 -2.29
N PRO A 91 -5.42 -12.04 -1.79
CA PRO A 91 -6.00 -11.27 -0.68
C PRO A 91 -5.14 -11.28 0.58
N ILE A 92 -4.51 -12.40 0.93
CA ILE A 92 -3.63 -12.49 2.10
C ILE A 92 -2.38 -11.62 1.91
N LEU A 93 -1.75 -11.66 0.73
CA LEU A 93 -0.61 -10.81 0.41
C LEU A 93 -1.00 -9.32 0.41
N ALA A 94 -2.14 -8.96 -0.19
CA ALA A 94 -2.63 -7.60 -0.22
C ALA A 94 -2.94 -7.08 1.20
N LEU A 95 -3.51 -7.93 2.05
CA LEU A 95 -3.75 -7.64 3.47
C LEU A 95 -2.43 -7.39 4.22
N ALA A 96 -1.43 -8.24 4.02
CA ALA A 96 -0.12 -8.10 4.66
C ALA A 96 0.59 -6.83 4.20
N PHE A 97 0.64 -6.56 2.89
CA PHE A 97 1.31 -5.39 2.33
C PHE A 97 0.61 -4.08 2.70
N SER A 98 -0.72 -4.01 2.65
CA SER A 98 -1.47 -2.81 3.07
C SER A 98 -1.27 -2.52 4.55
N SER A 99 -1.28 -3.53 5.42
CA SER A 99 -0.99 -3.39 6.86
C SER A 99 0.43 -2.91 7.11
N LEU A 100 1.42 -3.49 6.42
CA LEU A 100 2.82 -3.08 6.54
C LEU A 100 3.04 -1.65 6.03
N CYS A 101 2.39 -1.28 4.93
CA CYS A 101 2.46 0.06 4.36
C CYS A 101 1.82 1.08 5.31
N PHE A 102 0.68 0.75 5.92
CA PHE A 102 0.03 1.58 6.93
C PHE A 102 0.93 1.86 8.14
N VAL A 103 1.53 0.83 8.73
CA VAL A 103 2.42 1.01 9.89
C VAL A 103 3.69 1.79 9.51
N SER A 104 4.31 1.46 8.37
CA SER A 104 5.55 2.10 7.93
C SER A 104 5.38 3.58 7.57
N THR A 105 4.27 3.96 6.93
CA THR A 105 3.94 5.36 6.64
C THR A 105 3.76 6.19 7.90
N ILE A 106 3.02 5.69 8.89
CA ILE A 106 2.80 6.38 10.18
C ILE A 106 4.13 6.58 10.91
N LEU A 107 4.94 5.52 11.01
CA LEU A 107 6.23 5.59 11.68
C LEU A 107 7.17 6.58 10.98
N PHE A 108 7.22 6.55 9.63
CA PHE A 108 7.97 7.52 8.84
C PHE A 108 7.58 8.96 9.17
N VAL A 109 6.28 9.28 9.17
CA VAL A 109 5.77 10.64 9.48
C VAL A 109 6.15 11.05 10.90
N LYS A 110 5.96 10.18 11.89
CA LYS A 110 6.30 10.45 13.30
C LYS A 110 7.79 10.76 13.49
N MET A 111 8.67 9.95 12.91
CA MET A 111 10.11 10.19 13.07
C MET A 111 10.58 11.42 12.29
N GLN A 112 10.00 11.68 11.12
CA GLN A 112 10.35 12.87 10.35
C GLN A 112 9.91 14.15 11.06
N ALA A 113 8.74 14.13 11.71
CA ALA A 113 8.30 15.23 12.59
C ALA A 113 9.26 15.43 13.78
N LYS A 114 9.68 14.34 14.45
CA LYS A 114 10.67 14.39 15.54
C LYS A 114 12.00 15.00 15.10
N ARG A 115 12.52 14.59 13.93
CA ARG A 115 13.76 15.13 13.36
C ARG A 115 13.66 16.62 13.04
N ARG A 116 12.55 17.06 12.46
CA ARG A 116 12.31 18.49 12.18
C ARG A 116 12.33 19.30 13.47
N ASN A 117 11.64 18.84 14.52
CA ASN A 117 11.59 19.56 15.80
C ASN A 117 12.95 19.61 16.52
N ALA A 118 13.79 18.59 16.36
CA ALA A 118 15.14 18.57 16.92
C ALA A 118 16.12 19.51 16.19
N SER A 119 15.87 19.82 14.91
CA SER A 119 16.68 20.78 14.13
C SER A 119 16.36 22.24 14.44
N HIS A 120 15.23 22.52 15.10
CA HIS A 120 14.81 23.86 15.50
C HIS A 120 15.14 24.18 16.98
N LYS A 121 15.79 23.25 17.68
CA LYS A 121 16.36 23.44 19.02
C LYS A 121 17.86 23.62 18.89
#